data_AF-A0A5M6A8N0-F1
#
_entry.id   AF-A0A5M6A8N0-F1
#
_cell.length_a   1.000
_cell.length_b   1.000
_cell.length_c   1.000
_cell.angle_alpha   90.00
_cell.angle_beta   90.00
_cell.angle_gamma   90.00
#
_symmetry.space_group_name_H-M   'P 1'
#
loop_
_entity.id
_entity.type
_entity.pdbx_description
1 polymer ?
#
loop_
_entity_poly.entity_id
_entity_poly.type
_entity_poly.pdbx_seq_one_letter_code
_entity_poly.pdbx_strand_id
1 'polypeptide(L)'
;MMKTAVELNIGGYLPDSEWKRKWIGFNYRTLPKRPDIEYMSADYLIENIEQSFKVWEECPWAKNYSFDDFCEWVLPYRIGDEPLDNWRKMYYDRYKPLLDSLYTGNDMVEAVNVLARHFKRTNLFVLTTEYRMPHLGARFLSEYLVGTCREITDHAVYVFRALGFPVNIDKYWYSPSNQHDHMWNVLKDSDGGFIPFWYMDSSDFVVKRGSTDGRKKGKVYRNTFEAHDNKTASLFGPFYQDVTAEYFGENEFKVKVDDNIEGNSILLGIFSPSGYVTVDAVPLRRGKARVNNIEPGVIFQPLTSENGTRSPAGYPFMVVDGNVRYFEPDMSKAVTAHIRRKYPLRQYLYGYMATMTGAEIEVSNDRYFRTSELLCCLTDTPRTNLNYYYPKISRPYRYVRFTPPPPAYPTADCRAEIAELAFFDSVDSEEHLPSKAIYGGGPVDENPAHDIDKACDDDWLTFYYSSGPRDSIVFDLQRASTIKKILFVPRNDDNFITPGNVYELFYQSGVKGWISLGVQTATTNELIYRNIPEGALLWLRNLTRGKEEQVFYVENDRQRFVGYE
;
A
#
# COMPACT_ATOMS: atom_id res chain seq x y z
N MET A 1 -17.82 -13.81 -19.22
CA MET A 1 -18.30 -12.96 -18.10
C MET A 1 -17.20 -12.09 -17.52
N MET A 2 -16.07 -12.67 -17.05
CA MET A 2 -14.97 -11.86 -16.50
C MET A 2 -14.29 -10.96 -17.57
N LYS A 3 -14.14 -11.48 -18.80
CA LYS A 3 -13.73 -10.72 -19.99
C LYS A 3 -14.44 -9.36 -20.14
N THR A 4 -15.76 -9.35 -20.09
CA THR A 4 -16.58 -8.14 -20.25
C THR A 4 -16.37 -7.13 -19.11
N ALA A 5 -16.13 -7.60 -17.88
CA ALA A 5 -15.83 -6.71 -16.76
C ALA A 5 -14.43 -6.07 -16.89
N VAL A 6 -13.48 -6.77 -17.51
CA VAL A 6 -12.14 -6.24 -17.81
C VAL A 6 -12.20 -5.24 -18.97
N GLU A 7 -12.93 -5.54 -20.04
CA GLU A 7 -13.10 -4.63 -21.18
C GLU A 7 -13.79 -3.31 -20.79
N LEU A 8 -14.61 -3.32 -19.73
CA LEU A 8 -15.25 -2.12 -19.17
C LEU A 8 -14.36 -1.37 -18.15
N ASN A 9 -13.26 -1.96 -17.71
CA ASN A 9 -12.35 -1.40 -16.71
C ASN A 9 -11.32 -0.49 -17.40
N ILE A 10 -11.66 0.79 -17.57
CA ILE A 10 -10.76 1.79 -18.17
C ILE A 10 -9.87 2.34 -17.05
N GLY A 11 -8.55 2.15 -17.16
CA GLY A 11 -7.58 2.74 -16.22
C GLY A 11 -7.64 2.19 -14.78
N GLY A 12 -8.18 0.98 -14.58
CA GLY A 12 -8.35 0.39 -13.24
C GLY A 12 -9.64 0.82 -12.52
N TYR A 13 -10.44 1.70 -13.13
CA TYR A 13 -11.76 2.09 -12.65
C TYR A 13 -12.88 1.34 -13.39
N LEU A 14 -13.74 0.67 -12.62
CA LEU A 14 -15.02 0.17 -13.12
C LEU A 14 -16.17 1.03 -12.55
N PRO A 15 -16.99 1.67 -13.42
CA PRO A 15 -18.20 2.36 -13.01
C PRO A 15 -19.16 1.43 -12.25
N ASP A 16 -20.00 2.00 -11.38
CA ASP A 16 -21.05 1.22 -10.74
C ASP A 16 -21.97 0.60 -11.81
N SER A 17 -22.02 -0.73 -11.82
CA SER A 17 -22.66 -1.52 -12.86
C SER A 17 -23.18 -2.82 -12.26
N GLU A 18 -24.11 -3.48 -12.96
CA GLU A 18 -24.58 -4.82 -12.57
C GLU A 18 -23.41 -5.81 -12.45
N TRP A 19 -22.40 -5.69 -13.32
CA TRP A 19 -21.19 -6.52 -13.30
C TRP A 19 -20.35 -6.29 -12.06
N LYS A 20 -20.10 -5.03 -11.67
CA LYS A 20 -19.37 -4.68 -10.45
C LYS A 20 -20.03 -5.32 -9.22
N ARG A 21 -21.34 -5.14 -9.07
CA ARG A 21 -22.12 -5.69 -7.94
C ARG A 21 -22.07 -7.21 -7.88
N LYS A 22 -22.14 -7.89 -9.03
CA LYS A 22 -22.05 -9.35 -9.11
C LYS A 22 -20.69 -9.88 -8.66
N TRP A 23 -19.59 -9.26 -9.11
CA TRP A 23 -18.23 -9.75 -8.83
C TRP A 23 -17.69 -9.35 -7.45
N ILE A 24 -18.14 -8.24 -6.87
CA ILE A 24 -17.83 -7.88 -5.47
C ILE A 24 -18.38 -8.94 -4.51
N GLY A 25 -19.59 -9.44 -4.77
CA GLY A 25 -20.26 -10.45 -3.95
C GLY A 25 -19.85 -11.90 -4.23
N PHE A 26 -19.00 -12.15 -5.23
CA PHE A 26 -18.65 -13.51 -5.62
C PHE A 26 -17.71 -14.17 -4.61
N ASN A 27 -18.20 -15.22 -3.96
CA ASN A 27 -17.39 -16.02 -3.03
C ASN A 27 -16.71 -17.18 -3.77
N TYR A 28 -15.59 -16.90 -4.42
CA TYR A 28 -14.84 -17.94 -5.16
C TYR A 28 -14.37 -19.11 -4.29
N ARG A 29 -14.34 -18.96 -2.95
CA ARG A 29 -13.91 -20.03 -2.03
C ARG A 29 -14.89 -21.20 -1.96
N THR A 30 -16.11 -21.04 -2.47
CA THR A 30 -17.09 -22.12 -2.60
C THR A 30 -16.96 -22.91 -3.90
N LEU A 31 -16.06 -22.50 -4.80
CA LEU A 31 -15.82 -23.22 -6.05
C LEU A 31 -15.25 -24.62 -5.76
N PRO A 32 -15.63 -25.63 -6.57
CA PRO A 32 -15.12 -26.98 -6.40
C PRO A 32 -13.61 -27.02 -6.67
N LYS A 33 -12.86 -27.56 -5.72
CA LYS A 33 -11.42 -27.85 -5.90
C LYS A 33 -11.27 -29.13 -6.69
N ARG A 34 -10.38 -29.13 -7.68
CA ARG A 34 -10.10 -30.30 -8.52
C ARG A 34 -8.68 -30.80 -8.24
N PRO A 35 -8.51 -32.02 -7.72
CA PRO A 35 -7.19 -32.60 -7.53
C PRO A 35 -6.51 -32.87 -8.87
N ASP A 36 -5.24 -32.51 -9.02
CA ASP A 36 -4.48 -32.73 -10.26
C ASP A 36 -4.48 -34.21 -10.66
N ILE A 37 -4.37 -35.12 -9.69
CA ILE A 37 -4.36 -36.58 -9.92
C ILE A 37 -5.60 -37.11 -10.66
N GLU A 38 -6.71 -36.35 -10.66
CA GLU A 38 -7.94 -36.73 -11.35
C GLU A 38 -8.05 -36.18 -12.78
N TYR A 39 -7.38 -35.06 -13.10
CA TYR A 39 -7.61 -34.30 -14.34
C TYR A 39 -6.36 -33.97 -15.15
N MET A 40 -5.17 -34.12 -14.57
CA MET A 40 -3.91 -33.85 -15.25
C MET A 40 -3.52 -35.02 -16.16
N SER A 41 -3.26 -34.75 -17.44
CA SER A 41 -2.81 -35.77 -18.39
C SER A 41 -1.30 -36.01 -18.29
N ALA A 42 -0.86 -37.21 -18.65
CA ALA A 42 0.56 -37.51 -18.80
C ALA A 42 1.21 -36.61 -19.86
N ASP A 43 0.51 -36.37 -20.99
CA ASP A 43 1.00 -35.51 -22.08
C ASP A 43 1.30 -34.09 -21.62
N TYR A 44 0.47 -33.53 -20.73
CA TYR A 44 0.70 -32.20 -20.15
C TYR A 44 2.00 -32.16 -19.33
N LEU A 45 2.22 -33.15 -18.47
CA LEU A 45 3.43 -33.23 -17.65
C LEU A 45 4.67 -33.44 -18.51
N ILE A 46 4.59 -34.33 -19.50
CA ILE A 46 5.67 -34.60 -20.45
C ILE A 46 6.04 -33.32 -21.20
N GLU A 47 5.05 -32.59 -21.75
CA GLU A 47 5.31 -31.32 -22.43
C GLU A 47 5.95 -30.30 -21.49
N ASN A 48 5.45 -30.14 -20.25
CA ASN A 48 6.06 -29.22 -19.28
C ASN A 48 7.52 -29.58 -18.98
N ILE A 49 7.82 -30.88 -18.78
CA ILE A 49 9.17 -31.37 -18.49
C ILE A 49 10.08 -31.10 -19.70
N GLU A 50 9.69 -31.54 -20.90
CA GLU A 50 10.47 -31.35 -22.13
C GLU A 50 10.76 -29.87 -22.41
N GLN A 51 9.75 -28.99 -22.29
CA GLN A 51 9.95 -27.55 -22.48
C GLN A 51 10.84 -26.94 -21.39
N SER A 52 10.77 -27.42 -20.14
CA SER A 52 11.64 -26.94 -19.05
C SER A 52 13.09 -27.34 -19.27
N PHE A 53 13.35 -28.60 -19.65
CA PHE A 53 14.70 -29.07 -19.97
C PHE A 53 15.25 -28.37 -21.20
N LYS A 54 14.43 -28.15 -22.23
CA LYS A 54 14.85 -27.38 -23.41
C LYS A 54 15.43 -26.02 -23.03
N VAL A 55 14.72 -25.23 -22.23
CA VAL A 55 15.23 -23.90 -21.83
C VAL A 55 16.40 -23.99 -20.85
N TRP A 56 16.46 -25.03 -20.03
CA TRP A 56 17.61 -25.28 -19.16
C TRP A 56 18.89 -25.68 -19.94
N GLU A 57 18.74 -26.31 -21.10
CA GLU A 57 19.86 -26.65 -21.98
C GLU A 57 20.26 -25.48 -22.90
N GLU A 58 19.28 -24.71 -23.39
CA GLU A 58 19.49 -23.67 -24.41
C GLU A 58 19.82 -22.28 -23.84
N CYS A 59 19.30 -21.91 -22.66
CA CYS A 59 19.40 -20.54 -22.16
C CYS A 59 20.77 -20.24 -21.51
N PRO A 60 21.40 -19.07 -21.78
CA PRO A 60 22.73 -18.76 -21.26
C PRO A 60 22.87 -18.69 -19.74
N TRP A 61 21.78 -18.35 -19.03
CA TRP A 61 21.74 -18.24 -17.57
C TRP A 61 21.49 -19.58 -16.87
N ALA A 62 21.10 -20.63 -17.59
CA ALA A 62 20.78 -21.93 -17.00
C ALA A 62 21.98 -22.59 -16.30
N LYS A 63 23.20 -22.26 -16.74
CA LYS A 63 24.46 -22.71 -16.14
C LYS A 63 24.75 -22.10 -14.75
N ASN A 64 23.96 -21.12 -14.33
CA ASN A 64 24.21 -20.33 -13.13
C ASN A 64 23.41 -20.82 -11.90
N TYR A 65 22.60 -21.87 -12.03
CA TYR A 65 21.85 -22.46 -10.92
C TYR A 65 21.89 -23.99 -10.98
N SER A 66 21.71 -24.64 -9.83
CA SER A 66 21.83 -26.09 -9.70
C SER A 66 20.63 -26.83 -10.30
N PHE A 67 20.73 -28.16 -10.40
CA PHE A 67 19.58 -28.99 -10.75
C PHE A 67 18.46 -28.92 -9.70
N ASP A 68 18.79 -28.78 -8.42
CA ASP A 68 17.79 -28.62 -7.35
C ASP A 68 17.05 -27.28 -7.52
N ASP A 69 17.79 -26.22 -7.86
CA ASP A 69 17.19 -24.92 -8.18
C ASP A 69 16.33 -24.98 -9.42
N PHE A 70 16.76 -25.72 -10.46
CA PHE A 70 15.94 -25.97 -11.63
C PHE A 70 14.61 -26.64 -11.24
N CYS A 71 14.67 -27.69 -10.43
CA CYS A 71 13.50 -28.45 -9.97
C CYS A 71 12.50 -27.60 -9.19
N GLU A 72 12.99 -26.66 -8.37
CA GLU A 72 12.15 -25.85 -7.48
C GLU A 72 11.73 -24.49 -8.11
N TRP A 73 12.55 -23.91 -8.99
CA TRP A 73 12.37 -22.52 -9.46
C TRP A 73 12.04 -22.39 -10.95
N VAL A 74 12.17 -23.46 -11.75
CA VAL A 74 11.92 -23.42 -13.20
C VAL A 74 10.94 -24.51 -13.62
N LEU A 75 11.20 -25.76 -13.23
CA LEU A 75 10.43 -26.95 -13.59
C LEU A 75 8.95 -26.95 -13.14
N PRO A 76 8.55 -26.38 -11.98
CA PRO A 76 7.19 -26.54 -11.50
C PRO A 76 6.14 -26.12 -12.53
N TYR A 77 5.17 -26.99 -12.75
CA TYR A 77 4.12 -26.80 -13.77
C TYR A 77 2.98 -25.88 -13.31
N ARG A 78 2.94 -25.53 -12.02
CA ARG A 78 1.91 -24.69 -11.40
C ARG A 78 2.53 -23.77 -10.35
N ILE A 79 1.79 -22.71 -9.99
CA ILE A 79 2.21 -21.70 -9.02
C ILE A 79 1.45 -21.86 -7.69
N GLY A 80 0.14 -22.07 -7.77
CA GLY A 80 -0.77 -22.13 -6.63
C GLY A 80 -1.96 -23.00 -6.96
N ASP A 81 -3.19 -22.50 -6.82
CA ASP A 81 -4.45 -23.21 -7.06
C ASP A 81 -5.18 -22.75 -8.33
N GLU A 82 -4.44 -22.18 -9.28
CA GLU A 82 -4.96 -21.75 -10.57
C GLU A 82 -5.47 -22.93 -11.44
N PRO A 83 -6.37 -22.67 -12.40
CA PRO A 83 -6.70 -23.64 -13.43
C PRO A 83 -5.46 -24.05 -14.24
N LEU A 84 -5.24 -25.37 -14.38
CA LEU A 84 -4.18 -25.91 -15.22
C LEU A 84 -4.35 -25.47 -16.68
N ASP A 85 -3.23 -25.09 -17.29
CA ASP A 85 -3.17 -24.66 -18.69
C ASP A 85 -1.78 -24.96 -19.27
N ASN A 86 -1.69 -25.18 -20.59
CA ASN A 86 -0.42 -25.43 -21.29
C ASN A 86 0.35 -24.12 -21.48
N TRP A 87 0.73 -23.51 -20.37
CA TRP A 87 1.24 -22.15 -20.33
C TRP A 87 2.68 -22.05 -20.83
N ARG A 88 3.54 -23.02 -20.52
CA ARG A 88 4.99 -22.88 -20.74
C ARG A 88 5.33 -22.63 -22.20
N LYS A 89 4.80 -23.47 -23.09
CA LYS A 89 4.99 -23.31 -24.54
C LYS A 89 4.40 -21.99 -25.04
N MET A 90 3.18 -21.66 -24.61
CA MET A 90 2.47 -20.43 -25.02
C MET A 90 3.26 -19.16 -24.62
N TYR A 91 3.79 -19.10 -23.40
CA TYR A 91 4.62 -17.98 -22.94
C TYR A 91 5.99 -17.97 -23.62
N TYR A 92 6.62 -19.13 -23.83
CA TYR A 92 7.88 -19.23 -24.56
C TYR A 92 7.76 -18.68 -25.98
N ASP A 93 6.80 -19.18 -26.77
CA ASP A 93 6.58 -18.77 -28.15
C ASP A 93 6.30 -17.26 -28.27
N ARG A 94 5.66 -16.67 -27.24
CA ARG A 94 5.35 -15.25 -27.20
C ARG A 94 6.55 -14.37 -26.81
N TYR A 95 7.27 -14.75 -25.76
CA TYR A 95 8.24 -13.85 -25.13
C TYR A 95 9.70 -14.14 -25.51
N LYS A 96 10.02 -15.34 -26.03
CA LYS A 96 11.38 -15.67 -26.48
C LYS A 96 11.83 -14.79 -27.65
N PRO A 97 11.05 -14.62 -28.73
CA PRO A 97 11.45 -13.74 -29.83
C PRO A 97 11.60 -12.28 -29.39
N LEU A 98 10.75 -11.83 -28.45
CA LEU A 98 10.85 -10.51 -27.85
C LEU A 98 12.18 -10.35 -27.09
N LEU A 99 12.52 -11.27 -26.21
CA LEU A 99 13.77 -11.22 -25.46
C LEU A 99 14.98 -11.20 -26.41
N ASP A 100 15.02 -12.10 -27.39
CA ASP A 100 16.12 -12.19 -28.37
C ASP A 100 16.30 -10.90 -29.17
N SER A 101 15.21 -10.18 -29.43
CA SER A 101 15.25 -8.88 -30.12
C SER A 101 15.77 -7.74 -29.24
N LEU A 102 15.61 -7.84 -27.92
CA LEU A 102 15.95 -6.79 -26.98
C LEU A 102 17.32 -7.01 -26.31
N TYR A 103 17.77 -8.25 -26.19
CA TYR A 103 18.99 -8.62 -25.47
C TYR A 103 19.63 -9.89 -26.03
N THR A 104 20.92 -9.79 -26.38
CA THR A 104 21.74 -10.90 -26.91
C THR A 104 22.90 -11.29 -26.00
N GLY A 105 22.95 -10.72 -24.79
CA GLY A 105 23.98 -11.03 -23.80
C GLY A 105 23.64 -12.24 -22.93
N ASN A 106 24.49 -12.50 -21.94
CA ASN A 106 24.38 -13.65 -21.03
C ASN A 106 24.10 -13.26 -19.57
N ASP A 107 23.95 -11.96 -19.28
CA ASP A 107 23.67 -11.48 -17.94
C ASP A 107 22.17 -11.65 -17.64
N MET A 108 21.89 -12.48 -16.65
CA MET A 108 20.53 -12.84 -16.27
C MET A 108 19.75 -11.65 -15.71
N VAL A 109 20.40 -10.80 -14.92
CA VAL A 109 19.78 -9.63 -14.28
C VAL A 109 19.46 -8.58 -15.34
N GLU A 110 20.36 -8.35 -16.29
CA GLU A 110 20.12 -7.43 -17.40
C GLU A 110 19.00 -7.92 -18.32
N ALA A 111 18.95 -9.23 -18.63
CA ALA A 111 17.86 -9.79 -19.42
C ALA A 111 16.49 -9.56 -18.77
N VAL A 112 16.38 -9.74 -17.44
CA VAL A 112 15.17 -9.43 -16.67
C VAL A 112 14.86 -7.92 -16.72
N ASN A 113 15.87 -7.06 -16.52
CA ASN A 113 15.70 -5.61 -16.57
C ASN A 113 15.25 -5.10 -17.95
N VAL A 114 15.72 -5.70 -19.03
CA VAL A 114 15.33 -5.35 -20.40
C VAL A 114 13.84 -5.67 -20.63
N LEU A 115 13.38 -6.86 -20.24
CA LEU A 115 11.97 -7.24 -20.35
C LEU A 115 11.08 -6.37 -19.45
N ALA A 116 11.48 -6.13 -18.20
CA ALA A 116 10.75 -5.28 -17.28
C ALA A 116 10.58 -3.85 -17.84
N ARG A 117 11.66 -3.26 -18.38
CA ARG A 117 11.60 -1.94 -19.05
C ARG A 117 10.67 -1.94 -20.25
N HIS A 118 10.66 -3.01 -21.04
CA HIS A 118 9.75 -3.14 -22.18
C HIS A 118 8.29 -3.14 -21.70
N PHE A 119 7.93 -4.02 -20.77
CA PHE A 119 6.55 -4.15 -20.27
C PHE A 119 6.03 -2.86 -19.63
N LYS A 120 6.89 -2.14 -18.90
CA LYS A 120 6.58 -0.81 -18.36
C LYS A 120 6.22 0.19 -19.46
N ARG A 121 7.03 0.29 -20.52
CA ARG A 121 6.78 1.24 -21.63
C ARG A 121 5.50 0.94 -22.39
N THR A 122 5.10 -0.32 -22.45
CA THR A 122 3.86 -0.76 -23.10
C THR A 122 2.65 -0.75 -22.14
N ASN A 123 2.85 -0.39 -20.87
CA ASN A 123 1.83 -0.30 -19.81
C ASN A 123 0.82 -1.46 -19.80
N LEU A 124 1.33 -2.70 -19.82
CA LEU A 124 0.52 -3.83 -20.22
C LEU A 124 -0.50 -4.31 -19.18
N PHE A 125 -0.31 -3.99 -17.90
CA PHE A 125 -1.10 -4.62 -16.83
C PHE A 125 -1.93 -3.62 -16.03
N VAL A 126 -3.19 -3.97 -15.83
CA VAL A 126 -4.16 -3.19 -15.09
C VAL A 126 -4.29 -3.75 -13.67
N LEU A 127 -3.67 -3.07 -12.70
CA LEU A 127 -3.86 -3.39 -11.28
C LEU A 127 -5.30 -3.05 -10.87
N THR A 128 -5.99 -4.01 -10.25
CA THR A 128 -7.34 -3.79 -9.71
C THR A 128 -7.61 -4.62 -8.47
N THR A 129 -8.23 -4.00 -7.47
CA THR A 129 -8.73 -4.63 -6.23
C THR A 129 -10.25 -4.62 -6.16
N GLU A 130 -10.92 -4.23 -7.25
CA GLU A 130 -12.38 -4.06 -7.29
C GLU A 130 -13.15 -5.39 -7.25
N TYR A 131 -12.47 -6.52 -7.51
CA TYR A 131 -13.09 -7.83 -7.62
C TYR A 131 -12.47 -8.83 -6.65
N ARG A 132 -13.31 -9.71 -6.09
CA ARG A 132 -12.84 -10.92 -5.40
C ARG A 132 -12.73 -12.07 -6.40
N MET A 133 -11.51 -12.38 -6.82
CA MET A 133 -11.25 -13.31 -7.93
C MET A 133 -10.58 -14.60 -7.45
N PRO A 134 -10.93 -15.77 -8.02
CA PRO A 134 -10.10 -16.96 -7.89
C PRO A 134 -8.72 -16.72 -8.51
N HIS A 135 -7.78 -17.64 -8.28
CA HIS A 135 -6.49 -17.61 -8.96
C HIS A 135 -6.72 -17.76 -10.48
N LEU A 136 -6.15 -16.86 -11.27
CA LEU A 136 -6.44 -16.79 -12.70
C LEU A 136 -5.50 -17.69 -13.50
N GLY A 137 -6.06 -18.39 -14.48
CA GLY A 137 -5.30 -19.27 -15.36
C GLY A 137 -4.34 -18.51 -16.27
N ALA A 138 -3.25 -19.17 -16.66
CA ALA A 138 -2.16 -18.54 -17.39
C ALA A 138 -2.56 -17.93 -18.75
N ARG A 139 -3.45 -18.58 -19.52
CA ARG A 139 -3.96 -18.01 -20.80
C ARG A 139 -4.76 -16.74 -20.57
N PHE A 140 -5.59 -16.70 -19.53
CA PHE A 140 -6.35 -15.50 -19.20
C PHE A 140 -5.40 -14.34 -18.86
N LEU A 141 -4.41 -14.58 -18.01
CA LEU A 141 -3.42 -13.55 -17.68
C LEU A 141 -2.64 -13.07 -18.90
N SER A 142 -2.31 -13.98 -19.83
CA SER A 142 -1.60 -13.64 -21.07
C SER A 142 -2.44 -12.74 -22.00
N GLU A 143 -3.76 -12.85 -21.99
CA GLU A 143 -4.65 -12.07 -22.86
C GLU A 143 -5.06 -10.72 -22.25
N TYR A 144 -5.35 -10.69 -20.95
CA TYR A 144 -6.03 -9.55 -20.31
C TYR A 144 -5.16 -8.75 -19.36
N LEU A 145 -4.08 -9.34 -18.82
CA LEU A 145 -3.09 -8.66 -17.98
C LEU A 145 -3.75 -7.78 -16.90
N VAL A 146 -4.58 -8.40 -16.06
CA VAL A 146 -5.39 -7.69 -15.07
C VAL A 146 -5.49 -8.49 -13.78
N GLY A 147 -5.42 -7.79 -12.65
CA GLY A 147 -5.64 -8.39 -11.34
C GLY A 147 -4.89 -7.71 -10.22
N THR A 148 -4.64 -8.46 -9.15
CA THR A 148 -3.96 -7.96 -7.94
C THR A 148 -2.45 -8.18 -8.02
N CYS A 149 -1.72 -7.90 -6.94
CA CYS A 149 -0.31 -8.25 -6.83
C CYS A 149 -0.06 -9.74 -7.08
N ARG A 150 -1.01 -10.64 -6.74
CA ARG A 150 -0.93 -12.07 -7.04
C ARG A 150 -0.82 -12.34 -8.54
N GLU A 151 -1.79 -11.88 -9.31
CA GLU A 151 -1.82 -12.09 -10.76
C GLU A 151 -0.63 -11.45 -11.48
N ILE A 152 -0.14 -10.30 -10.98
CA ILE A 152 1.10 -9.68 -11.48
C ILE A 152 2.28 -10.62 -11.28
N THR A 153 2.44 -11.14 -10.06
CA THR A 153 3.54 -12.05 -9.73
C THR A 153 3.44 -13.38 -10.46
N ASP A 154 2.23 -13.91 -10.68
CA ASP A 154 2.01 -15.12 -11.46
C ASP A 154 2.41 -14.93 -12.93
N HIS A 155 1.98 -13.82 -13.53
CA HIS A 155 2.34 -13.49 -14.90
C HIS A 155 3.86 -13.39 -15.06
N ALA A 156 4.57 -12.77 -14.11
CA ALA A 156 6.02 -12.78 -14.11
C ALA A 156 6.59 -14.20 -14.05
N VAL A 157 6.11 -15.03 -13.13
CA VAL A 157 6.56 -16.42 -13.02
C VAL A 157 6.36 -17.16 -14.35
N TYR A 158 5.22 -17.02 -15.01
CA TYR A 158 4.99 -17.64 -16.32
C TYR A 158 5.94 -17.14 -17.39
N VAL A 159 6.15 -15.82 -17.51
CA VAL A 159 7.09 -15.24 -18.49
C VAL A 159 8.51 -15.74 -18.23
N PHE A 160 8.99 -15.56 -17.01
CA PHE A 160 10.39 -15.76 -16.67
C PHE A 160 10.74 -17.26 -16.60
N ARG A 161 9.90 -18.11 -16.02
CA ARG A 161 10.15 -19.56 -16.02
C ARG A 161 10.02 -20.18 -17.40
N ALA A 162 9.12 -19.67 -18.26
CA ALA A 162 9.08 -20.11 -19.66
C ALA A 162 10.38 -19.80 -20.40
N LEU A 163 11.11 -18.76 -20.00
CA LEU A 163 12.41 -18.39 -20.54
C LEU A 163 13.59 -18.95 -19.73
N GLY A 164 13.35 -19.89 -18.80
CA GLY A 164 14.42 -20.53 -18.02
C GLY A 164 15.04 -19.68 -16.91
N PHE A 165 14.40 -18.59 -16.48
CA PHE A 165 14.87 -17.82 -15.32
C PHE A 165 14.37 -18.46 -14.01
N PRO A 166 15.22 -18.61 -12.98
CA PRO A 166 14.82 -19.15 -11.67
C PRO A 166 14.11 -18.07 -10.86
N VAL A 167 12.80 -17.93 -11.08
CA VAL A 167 11.94 -16.93 -10.43
C VAL A 167 10.93 -17.59 -9.50
N ASN A 168 10.67 -16.96 -8.36
CA ASN A 168 9.65 -17.37 -7.39
C ASN A 168 8.92 -16.15 -6.81
N ILE A 169 8.05 -16.38 -5.83
CA ILE A 169 7.18 -15.38 -5.22
C ILE A 169 7.48 -15.32 -3.72
N ASP A 170 7.85 -14.13 -3.27
CA ASP A 170 7.95 -13.79 -1.85
C ASP A 170 6.77 -12.91 -1.44
N LYS A 171 6.37 -13.00 -0.17
CA LYS A 171 5.21 -12.30 0.37
C LYS A 171 5.35 -12.01 1.85
N TYR A 172 4.67 -10.97 2.30
CA TYR A 172 4.31 -10.81 3.70
C TYR A 172 2.80 -10.93 3.85
N TRP A 173 2.35 -11.56 4.94
CA TRP A 173 0.91 -11.68 5.24
C TRP A 173 0.30 -10.39 5.76
N TYR A 174 1.13 -9.51 6.34
CA TYR A 174 0.68 -8.21 6.79
C TYR A 174 1.85 -7.27 7.00
N SER A 175 1.74 -6.06 6.44
CA SER A 175 2.68 -4.97 6.69
C SER A 175 2.01 -3.89 7.55
N PRO A 176 2.64 -3.41 8.64
CA PRO A 176 2.13 -2.24 9.36
C PRO A 176 2.23 -0.97 8.49
N SER A 177 3.08 -0.95 7.47
CA SER A 177 3.16 0.19 6.56
C SER A 177 1.93 0.27 5.66
N ASN A 178 1.49 -0.82 5.05
CA ASN A 178 0.38 -0.79 4.10
C ASN A 178 -0.96 -1.31 4.66
N GLN A 179 -0.95 -1.90 5.84
CA GLN A 179 -2.10 -2.57 6.46
C GLN A 179 -2.76 -3.61 5.56
N HIS A 180 -1.95 -4.28 4.76
CA HIS A 180 -2.35 -5.31 3.82
C HIS A 180 -1.25 -6.34 3.64
N ASP A 181 -1.59 -7.49 3.04
CA ASP A 181 -0.60 -8.39 2.47
C ASP A 181 -0.04 -7.82 1.15
N HIS A 182 1.10 -8.34 0.74
CA HIS A 182 1.69 -8.04 -0.57
C HIS A 182 2.59 -9.18 -1.00
N MET A 183 2.77 -9.31 -2.30
CA MET A 183 3.66 -10.28 -2.90
C MET A 183 4.44 -9.67 -4.06
N TRP A 184 5.64 -10.19 -4.26
CA TRP A 184 6.57 -9.75 -5.29
C TRP A 184 7.38 -10.93 -5.80
N ASN A 185 8.02 -10.74 -6.95
CA ASN A 185 8.85 -11.79 -7.51
C ASN A 185 10.27 -11.69 -6.95
N VAL A 186 10.94 -12.83 -6.91
CA VAL A 186 12.35 -12.93 -6.54
C VAL A 186 13.09 -13.74 -7.58
N LEU A 187 14.23 -13.24 -8.03
CA LEU A 187 15.15 -13.92 -8.94
C LEU A 187 16.29 -14.52 -8.11
N LYS A 188 16.59 -15.80 -8.32
CA LYS A 188 17.82 -16.39 -7.79
C LYS A 188 18.98 -16.06 -8.72
N ASP A 189 19.99 -15.36 -8.23
CA ASP A 189 21.18 -14.96 -8.99
C ASP A 189 22.27 -16.05 -8.95
N SER A 190 23.24 -15.92 -9.85
CA SER A 190 24.35 -16.84 -10.13
C SER A 190 25.28 -17.15 -8.94
N ASP A 191 25.31 -16.31 -7.91
CA ASP A 191 26.08 -16.55 -6.69
C ASP A 191 25.24 -17.15 -5.54
N GLY A 192 23.99 -17.53 -5.84
CA GLY A 192 23.03 -18.03 -4.86
C GLY A 192 22.26 -16.95 -4.10
N GLY A 193 22.54 -15.67 -4.33
CA GLY A 193 21.79 -14.55 -3.76
C GLY A 193 20.41 -14.38 -4.38
N PHE A 194 19.51 -13.72 -3.66
CA PHE A 194 18.13 -13.48 -4.08
C PHE A 194 17.90 -12.00 -4.36
N ILE A 195 17.28 -11.69 -5.49
CA ILE A 195 17.01 -10.32 -5.91
C ILE A 195 15.49 -10.12 -6.01
N PRO A 196 14.87 -9.40 -5.07
CA PRO A 196 13.46 -9.06 -5.16
C PRO A 196 13.22 -8.06 -6.30
N PHE A 197 12.09 -8.18 -6.99
CA PHE A 197 11.69 -7.26 -8.04
C PHE A 197 10.18 -7.10 -8.18
N TRP A 198 9.78 -5.91 -8.61
CA TRP A 198 8.40 -5.51 -8.88
C TRP A 198 8.28 -5.02 -10.32
N TYR A 199 8.31 -5.94 -11.29
CA TYR A 199 8.46 -5.57 -12.70
C TYR A 199 7.31 -4.72 -13.28
N MET A 200 6.19 -4.56 -12.55
CA MET A 200 5.05 -3.73 -12.93
C MET A 200 4.72 -2.59 -11.96
N ASP A 201 5.58 -2.34 -10.94
CA ASP A 201 5.39 -1.19 -10.03
C ASP A 201 5.95 0.10 -10.66
N SER A 202 5.29 1.22 -10.38
CA SER A 202 5.54 2.54 -10.97
C SER A 202 6.65 3.29 -10.22
N SER A 203 7.90 3.06 -10.60
CA SER A 203 9.01 4.02 -10.57
C SER A 203 10.22 3.38 -11.26
N ASP A 204 11.38 4.04 -11.30
CA ASP A 204 12.58 3.63 -12.05
C ASP A 204 13.30 2.40 -11.47
N PHE A 205 12.55 1.37 -11.14
CA PHE A 205 13.03 0.15 -10.52
C PHE A 205 13.90 -0.65 -11.49
N VAL A 206 15.12 -0.90 -11.07
CA VAL A 206 16.07 -1.81 -11.69
C VAL A 206 16.21 -3.00 -10.74
N VAL A 207 16.04 -4.21 -11.28
CA VAL A 207 16.39 -5.46 -10.59
C VAL A 207 17.86 -5.38 -10.24
N LYS A 208 18.12 -5.17 -8.96
CA LYS A 208 19.45 -4.94 -8.40
C LYS A 208 19.48 -5.49 -6.98
N ARG A 209 20.63 -6.03 -6.60
CA ARG A 209 20.88 -6.50 -5.23
C ARG A 209 20.67 -5.40 -4.21
N GLY A 210 20.05 -5.76 -3.09
CA GLY A 210 19.70 -4.82 -2.03
C GLY A 210 18.54 -3.88 -2.37
N SER A 211 17.88 -4.05 -3.52
CA SER A 211 16.66 -3.32 -3.84
C SER A 211 15.56 -3.59 -2.82
N THR A 212 14.86 -2.54 -2.45
CA THR A 212 13.74 -2.56 -1.51
C THR A 212 12.66 -1.62 -1.98
N ASP A 213 11.40 -1.95 -1.69
CA ASP A 213 10.25 -1.07 -1.91
C ASP A 213 10.04 -0.09 -0.74
N GLY A 214 10.94 -0.10 0.25
CA GLY A 214 10.90 0.77 1.44
C GLY A 214 9.80 0.40 2.45
N ARG A 215 8.98 -0.61 2.17
CA ARG A 215 7.86 -1.01 3.03
C ARG A 215 8.36 -1.94 4.13
N LYS A 216 7.92 -1.70 5.36
CA LYS A 216 8.11 -2.65 6.47
C LYS A 216 7.35 -3.95 6.16
N LYS A 217 8.03 -5.09 6.25
CA LYS A 217 7.54 -6.43 5.93
C LYS A 217 7.24 -7.25 7.18
N GLY A 218 7.99 -7.05 8.26
CA GLY A 218 7.86 -7.83 9.50
C GLY A 218 8.40 -9.26 9.38
N LYS A 219 7.71 -10.10 8.60
CA LYS A 219 8.10 -11.47 8.22
C LYS A 219 7.88 -11.66 6.71
N VAL A 220 8.82 -12.33 6.04
CA VAL A 220 8.74 -12.64 4.62
C VAL A 220 8.72 -14.15 4.43
N TYR A 221 7.77 -14.62 3.63
CA TYR A 221 7.62 -16.01 3.25
C TYR A 221 7.78 -16.19 1.75
N ARG A 222 8.42 -17.27 1.35
CA ARG A 222 8.58 -17.69 -0.05
C ARG A 222 7.66 -18.85 -0.35
N ASN A 223 7.01 -18.84 -1.51
CA ASN A 223 6.28 -20.00 -2.00
C ASN A 223 7.27 -21.12 -2.36
N THR A 224 6.97 -22.36 -2.00
CA THR A 224 7.74 -23.52 -2.43
C THR A 224 6.86 -24.52 -3.17
N PHE A 225 7.44 -25.22 -4.14
CA PHE A 225 6.79 -26.35 -4.77
C PHE A 225 7.01 -27.62 -3.93
N GLU A 226 8.19 -27.79 -3.36
CA GLU A 226 8.43 -28.81 -2.34
C GLU A 226 7.59 -28.53 -1.08
N ALA A 227 6.91 -29.58 -0.60
CA ALA A 227 6.18 -29.54 0.66
C ALA A 227 7.16 -29.75 1.83
N HIS A 228 7.25 -28.76 2.71
CA HIS A 228 7.94 -28.89 3.98
C HIS A 228 7.22 -29.87 4.91
N ASP A 229 8.00 -30.61 5.70
CA ASP A 229 7.46 -31.55 6.67
C ASP A 229 6.69 -30.83 7.79
N ASN A 230 5.85 -31.55 8.55
CA ASN A 230 5.06 -30.93 9.62
C ASN A 230 5.88 -30.29 10.75
N LYS A 231 7.20 -30.52 10.82
CA LYS A 231 8.09 -29.94 11.84
C LYS A 231 8.69 -28.61 11.40
N THR A 232 8.85 -28.43 10.09
CA THR A 232 9.44 -27.25 9.45
C THR A 232 8.42 -26.41 8.69
N ALA A 233 7.22 -26.95 8.46
CA ALA A 233 6.12 -26.27 7.82
C ALA A 233 5.78 -24.98 8.57
N SER A 234 5.65 -23.92 7.80
CA SER A 234 5.13 -22.64 8.27
C SER A 234 3.69 -22.81 8.77
N LEU A 235 3.28 -21.94 9.69
CA LEU A 235 1.89 -21.80 10.14
C LEU A 235 0.91 -21.64 8.95
N PHE A 236 1.40 -21.11 7.83
CA PHE A 236 0.60 -20.83 6.65
C PHE A 236 0.46 -22.02 5.68
N GLY A 237 1.12 -23.14 5.98
CA GLY A 237 1.05 -24.37 5.20
C GLY A 237 2.44 -24.90 4.80
N PRO A 238 2.49 -26.12 4.25
CA PRO A 238 3.74 -26.79 3.91
C PRO A 238 4.47 -26.19 2.70
N PHE A 239 3.83 -25.31 1.94
CA PHE A 239 4.39 -24.71 0.72
C PHE A 239 4.90 -23.27 0.96
N TYR A 240 5.24 -22.95 2.21
CA TYR A 240 5.75 -21.64 2.59
C TYR A 240 7.00 -21.79 3.44
N GLN A 241 8.08 -21.15 2.99
CA GLN A 241 9.34 -21.07 3.72
C GLN A 241 9.51 -19.67 4.30
N ASP A 242 9.93 -19.56 5.56
CA ASP A 242 10.37 -18.27 6.13
C ASP A 242 11.74 -17.89 5.56
N VAL A 243 11.78 -16.78 4.82
CA VAL A 243 12.99 -16.22 4.19
C VAL A 243 13.34 -14.85 4.76
N THR A 244 12.80 -14.49 5.92
CA THR A 244 13.01 -13.16 6.52
C THR A 244 14.48 -12.83 6.74
N ALA A 245 15.32 -13.83 7.04
CA ALA A 245 16.77 -13.66 7.20
C ALA A 245 17.47 -13.22 5.90
N GLU A 246 16.95 -13.58 4.72
CA GLU A 246 17.52 -13.16 3.44
C GLU A 246 17.37 -11.64 3.21
N TYR A 247 16.40 -11.01 3.87
CA TYR A 247 16.12 -9.57 3.76
C TYR A 247 16.77 -8.75 4.87
N PHE A 248 16.84 -9.29 6.09
CA PHE A 248 17.19 -8.51 7.29
C PHE A 248 18.32 -9.12 8.12
N GLY A 249 18.94 -10.20 7.64
CA GLY A 249 19.94 -10.97 8.37
C GLY A 249 19.32 -11.92 9.41
N GLU A 250 20.07 -12.95 9.77
CA GLU A 250 19.67 -13.87 10.83
C GLU A 250 19.64 -13.16 12.18
N ASN A 251 18.56 -13.36 12.93
CA ASN A 251 18.43 -12.81 14.27
C ASN A 251 17.57 -13.71 15.16
N GLU A 252 17.84 -13.67 16.46
CA GLU A 252 17.06 -14.41 17.46
C GLU A 252 16.89 -13.56 18.72
N PHE A 253 15.67 -13.50 19.21
CA PHE A 253 15.32 -12.77 20.44
C PHE A 253 14.47 -13.62 21.37
N LYS A 254 14.70 -13.46 22.68
CA LYS A 254 13.87 -14.05 23.73
C LYS A 254 12.89 -13.01 24.25
N VAL A 255 11.62 -13.18 23.94
CA VAL A 255 10.56 -12.23 24.28
C VAL A 255 9.79 -12.74 25.49
N LYS A 256 9.60 -11.88 26.50
CA LYS A 256 8.79 -12.15 27.68
C LYS A 256 7.32 -12.36 27.29
N VAL A 257 6.74 -13.39 27.88
CA VAL A 257 5.31 -13.73 27.86
C VAL A 257 4.87 -13.81 29.32
N ASP A 258 3.61 -13.50 29.61
CA ASP A 258 3.07 -13.59 30.96
C ASP A 258 3.18 -15.02 31.50
N ASP A 259 3.56 -15.15 32.77
CA ASP A 259 3.87 -16.45 33.39
C ASP A 259 2.64 -17.36 33.50
N ASN A 260 1.42 -16.82 33.42
CA ASN A 260 0.18 -17.59 33.42
C ASN A 260 -0.16 -18.19 32.05
N ILE A 261 0.58 -17.86 31.00
CA ILE A 261 0.37 -18.42 29.66
C ILE A 261 1.01 -19.80 29.59
N GLU A 262 0.17 -20.82 29.54
CA GLU A 262 0.59 -22.21 29.39
C GLU A 262 0.78 -22.60 27.91
N GLY A 263 1.56 -23.67 27.69
CA GLY A 263 1.77 -24.25 26.36
C GLY A 263 3.24 -24.22 25.89
N ASN A 264 3.46 -24.78 24.69
CA ASN A 264 4.80 -24.94 24.12
C ASN A 264 5.09 -23.95 22.98
N SER A 265 4.11 -23.12 22.61
CA SER A 265 4.23 -22.14 21.53
C SER A 265 3.24 -20.99 21.71
N ILE A 266 3.57 -19.83 21.14
CA ILE A 266 2.68 -18.67 21.03
C ILE A 266 2.65 -18.18 19.58
N LEU A 267 1.64 -17.39 19.25
CA LEU A 267 1.57 -16.71 17.97
C LEU A 267 2.27 -15.35 18.08
N LEU A 268 2.95 -14.94 17.01
CA LEU A 268 3.46 -13.59 16.85
C LEU A 268 2.52 -12.84 15.91
N GLY A 269 2.09 -11.64 16.27
CA GLY A 269 1.22 -10.84 15.43
C GLY A 269 1.61 -9.38 15.31
N ILE A 270 1.01 -8.71 14.35
CA ILE A 270 1.14 -7.27 14.08
C ILE A 270 -0.23 -6.64 14.26
N PHE A 271 -0.26 -5.42 14.81
CA PHE A 271 -1.49 -4.65 15.00
C PHE A 271 -2.21 -4.37 13.67
N SER A 272 -3.53 -4.48 13.69
CA SER A 272 -4.47 -4.04 12.66
C SER A 272 -5.63 -3.31 13.33
N PRO A 273 -6.32 -2.36 12.68
CA PRO A 273 -7.56 -1.78 13.21
C PRO A 273 -8.63 -2.83 13.55
N SER A 274 -8.56 -4.03 12.97
CA SER A 274 -9.45 -5.17 13.27
C SER A 274 -8.93 -6.14 14.33
N GLY A 275 -7.82 -5.81 15.02
CA GLY A 275 -7.20 -6.64 16.06
C GLY A 275 -5.74 -6.94 15.77
N TYR A 276 -5.38 -8.23 15.69
CA TYR A 276 -4.02 -8.65 15.38
C TYR A 276 -4.00 -9.62 14.20
N VAL A 277 -3.06 -9.42 13.28
CA VAL A 277 -2.78 -10.37 12.20
C VAL A 277 -1.58 -11.22 12.59
N THR A 278 -1.77 -12.53 12.64
CA THR A 278 -0.70 -13.48 12.94
C THR A 278 0.29 -13.53 11.78
N VAL A 279 1.57 -13.41 12.09
CA VAL A 279 2.68 -13.44 11.13
C VAL A 279 3.64 -14.59 11.37
N ASP A 280 3.64 -15.21 12.56
CA ASP A 280 4.49 -16.36 12.85
C ASP A 280 3.94 -17.19 14.03
N ALA A 281 4.46 -18.40 14.22
CA ALA A 281 4.24 -19.24 15.41
C ALA A 281 5.60 -19.65 16.01
N VAL A 282 5.83 -19.32 17.27
CA VAL A 282 7.16 -19.42 17.89
C VAL A 282 7.13 -20.26 19.17
N PRO A 283 8.19 -21.03 19.46
CA PRO A 283 8.22 -21.89 20.64
C PRO A 283 8.32 -21.07 21.93
N LEU A 284 7.55 -21.49 22.94
CA LEU A 284 7.49 -20.93 24.29
C LEU A 284 8.19 -21.88 25.26
N ARG A 285 9.14 -21.37 26.05
CA ARG A 285 9.75 -22.12 27.17
C ARG A 285 9.97 -21.20 28.36
N ARG A 286 9.42 -21.59 29.53
CA ARG A 286 9.61 -20.88 30.82
C ARG A 286 9.29 -19.37 30.71
N GLY A 287 8.09 -19.03 30.23
CA GLY A 287 7.64 -17.64 30.08
C GLY A 287 8.38 -16.81 29.00
N LYS A 288 9.17 -17.46 28.13
CA LYS A 288 9.93 -16.78 27.07
C LYS A 288 9.71 -17.42 25.71
N ALA A 289 9.21 -16.64 24.77
CA ALA A 289 9.10 -17.00 23.37
C ALA A 289 10.44 -16.80 22.65
N ARG A 290 10.89 -17.77 21.85
CA ARG A 290 12.07 -17.64 20.99
C ARG A 290 11.62 -17.20 19.60
N VAL A 291 11.80 -15.92 19.31
CA VAL A 291 11.45 -15.30 18.02
C VAL A 291 12.68 -15.29 17.14
N ASN A 292 12.57 -15.86 15.94
CA ASN A 292 13.66 -15.92 14.96
C ASN A 292 13.29 -15.08 13.73
N ASN A 293 14.32 -14.49 13.12
CA ASN A 293 14.26 -13.85 11.80
C ASN A 293 13.06 -12.92 11.68
N ILE A 294 13.09 -11.80 12.38
CA ILE A 294 12.10 -10.72 12.27
C ILE A 294 12.77 -9.46 11.74
N GLU A 295 12.00 -8.60 11.08
CA GLU A 295 12.48 -7.28 10.68
C GLU A 295 12.65 -6.35 11.90
N PRO A 296 13.82 -5.73 12.10
CA PRO A 296 14.01 -4.67 13.09
C PRO A 296 13.18 -3.41 12.78
N GLY A 297 12.76 -2.71 13.83
CA GLY A 297 11.90 -1.54 13.70
C GLY A 297 10.50 -1.89 13.17
N VAL A 298 9.94 -3.01 13.62
CA VAL A 298 8.54 -3.39 13.48
C VAL A 298 7.99 -3.75 14.87
N ILE A 299 6.78 -3.30 15.17
CA ILE A 299 6.11 -3.62 16.44
C ILE A 299 5.38 -4.95 16.30
N PHE A 300 5.75 -5.90 17.15
CA PHE A 300 5.12 -7.20 17.26
C PHE A 300 4.41 -7.36 18.60
N GLN A 301 3.40 -8.22 18.62
CA GLN A 301 2.62 -8.59 19.79
C GLN A 301 2.71 -10.11 19.99
N PRO A 302 3.16 -10.60 21.16
CA PRO A 302 2.97 -12.01 21.53
C PRO A 302 1.48 -12.27 21.80
N LEU A 303 0.95 -13.37 21.27
CA LEU A 303 -0.46 -13.70 21.26
C LEU A 303 -0.73 -15.15 21.64
N THR A 304 -1.82 -15.39 22.35
CA THR A 304 -2.48 -16.70 22.42
C THR A 304 -3.60 -16.79 21.39
N SER A 305 -4.09 -17.99 21.13
CA SER A 305 -5.26 -18.23 20.29
C SER A 305 -6.22 -19.20 20.97
N GLU A 306 -7.40 -18.72 21.32
CA GLU A 306 -8.49 -19.53 21.87
C GLU A 306 -9.72 -19.39 20.99
N ASN A 307 -10.25 -20.51 20.48
CA ASN A 307 -11.42 -20.54 19.58
C ASN A 307 -11.30 -19.59 18.37
N GLY A 308 -10.08 -19.39 17.85
CA GLY A 308 -9.78 -18.49 16.73
C GLY A 308 -9.65 -17.00 17.12
N THR A 309 -9.90 -16.64 18.37
CA THR A 309 -9.68 -15.28 18.89
C THR A 309 -8.22 -15.13 19.30
N ARG A 310 -7.55 -14.07 18.82
CA ARG A 310 -6.18 -13.74 19.23
C ARG A 310 -6.18 -12.75 20.39
N SER A 311 -5.54 -13.13 21.49
CA SER A 311 -5.44 -12.31 22.70
C SER A 311 -3.98 -12.03 23.04
N PRO A 312 -3.62 -10.82 23.51
CA PRO A 312 -2.28 -10.52 24.00
C PRO A 312 -1.79 -11.49 25.08
N ALA A 313 -0.58 -12.01 24.89
CA ALA A 313 0.09 -12.90 25.83
C ALA A 313 1.22 -12.20 26.63
N GLY A 314 1.39 -10.88 26.43
CA GLY A 314 2.46 -10.07 27.00
C GLY A 314 2.43 -8.66 26.43
N TYR A 315 3.47 -7.87 26.69
CA TYR A 315 3.59 -6.52 26.12
C TYR A 315 4.05 -6.55 24.66
N PRO A 316 3.61 -5.61 23.81
CA PRO A 316 4.17 -5.40 22.49
C PRO A 316 5.66 -5.05 22.61
N PHE A 317 6.41 -5.37 21.57
CA PHE A 317 7.84 -5.11 21.52
C PHE A 317 8.29 -4.78 20.10
N MET A 318 9.45 -4.15 19.99
CA MET A 318 10.18 -4.01 18.73
C MET A 318 11.67 -4.25 18.97
N VAL A 319 12.39 -4.58 17.91
CA VAL A 319 13.85 -4.70 17.94
C VAL A 319 14.46 -3.42 17.42
N VAL A 320 15.32 -2.80 18.22
CA VAL A 320 16.09 -1.58 17.87
C VAL A 320 17.53 -1.81 18.30
N ASP A 321 18.48 -1.57 17.40
CA ASP A 321 19.92 -1.74 17.65
C ASP A 321 20.28 -3.11 18.27
N GLY A 322 19.65 -4.18 17.78
CA GLY A 322 19.87 -5.54 18.27
C GLY A 322 19.29 -5.83 19.67
N ASN A 323 18.48 -4.93 20.22
CA ASN A 323 17.87 -5.07 21.54
C ASN A 323 16.35 -5.07 21.47
N VAL A 324 15.71 -5.84 22.36
CA VAL A 324 14.25 -5.86 22.51
C VAL A 324 13.82 -4.66 23.35
N ARG A 325 13.08 -3.73 22.74
CA ARG A 325 12.39 -2.63 23.41
C ARG A 325 10.93 -3.01 23.62
N TYR A 326 10.48 -3.00 24.87
CA TYR A 326 9.08 -3.25 25.23
C TYR A 326 8.27 -1.95 25.28
N PHE A 327 7.00 -2.05 24.94
CA PHE A 327 6.00 -1.02 25.20
C PHE A 327 5.22 -1.35 26.47
N GLU A 328 5.91 -1.23 27.61
CA GLU A 328 5.36 -1.48 28.94
C GLU A 328 4.98 -0.14 29.60
N PRO A 329 3.69 0.12 29.88
CA PRO A 329 3.24 1.39 30.43
C PRO A 329 3.66 1.56 31.91
N ASP A 330 4.47 2.59 32.19
CA ASP A 330 4.79 3.00 33.57
C ASP A 330 3.69 3.93 34.10
N MET A 331 2.79 3.35 34.89
CA MET A 331 1.64 4.06 35.48
C MET A 331 2.04 5.13 36.51
N SER A 332 3.29 5.14 36.98
CA SER A 332 3.78 6.14 37.94
C SER A 332 4.19 7.46 37.28
N LYS A 333 4.31 7.47 35.95
CA LYS A 333 4.74 8.63 35.16
C LYS A 333 3.68 8.99 34.13
N ALA A 334 3.37 10.28 34.05
CA ALA A 334 2.44 10.82 33.08
C ALA A 334 3.18 11.65 32.03
N VAL A 335 2.90 11.36 30.76
CA VAL A 335 3.37 12.08 29.59
C VAL A 335 2.18 12.77 28.92
N THR A 336 2.42 13.94 28.34
CA THR A 336 1.43 14.64 27.50
C THR A 336 1.70 14.35 26.03
N ALA A 337 0.66 13.99 25.28
CA ALA A 337 0.74 13.83 23.83
C ALA A 337 -0.10 14.89 23.12
N HIS A 338 0.52 15.51 22.11
CA HIS A 338 -0.14 16.34 21.10
C HIS A 338 -0.34 15.48 19.85
N ILE A 339 -1.56 14.96 19.69
CA ILE A 339 -1.88 14.01 18.63
C ILE A 339 -2.54 14.77 17.48
N ARG A 340 -1.96 14.68 16.29
CA ARG A 340 -2.44 15.40 15.09
C ARG A 340 -2.92 14.47 13.99
N ARG A 341 -2.62 13.17 14.09
CA ARG A 341 -3.03 12.18 13.09
C ARG A 341 -3.37 10.84 13.74
N LYS A 342 -4.30 10.09 13.12
CA LYS A 342 -4.60 8.70 13.46
C LYS A 342 -3.78 7.69 12.65
N TYR A 343 -3.08 8.16 11.62
CA TYR A 343 -2.26 7.36 10.70
C TYR A 343 -1.01 8.17 10.27
N PRO A 344 0.15 7.54 10.00
CA PRO A 344 1.34 8.26 9.55
C PRO A 344 1.10 9.11 8.30
N LEU A 345 1.72 10.29 8.24
CA LEU A 345 1.75 11.09 7.01
C LEU A 345 2.77 10.45 6.06
N ARG A 346 2.30 9.87 4.95
CA ARG A 346 3.19 9.22 3.98
C ARG A 346 3.92 10.24 3.11
N GLN A 347 5.15 9.92 2.71
CA GLN A 347 6.01 10.82 1.93
C GLN A 347 5.37 11.31 0.63
N TYR A 348 4.63 10.45 -0.08
CA TYR A 348 3.97 10.86 -1.32
C TYR A 348 2.83 11.86 -1.08
N LEU A 349 2.12 11.77 0.06
CA LEU A 349 1.07 12.75 0.42
C LEU A 349 1.70 14.11 0.73
N TYR A 350 2.86 14.12 1.41
CA TYR A 350 3.63 15.34 1.58
C TYR A 350 4.05 15.92 0.22
N GLY A 351 4.44 15.06 -0.73
CA GLY A 351 4.69 15.43 -2.12
C GLY A 351 3.51 16.16 -2.75
N TYR A 352 2.29 15.60 -2.68
CA TYR A 352 1.07 16.24 -3.22
C TYR A 352 0.73 17.57 -2.53
N MET A 353 0.97 17.69 -1.22
CA MET A 353 0.77 18.96 -0.53
C MET A 353 1.80 20.01 -0.96
N ALA A 354 3.06 19.61 -1.13
CA ALA A 354 4.16 20.48 -1.52
C ALA A 354 4.07 20.98 -2.96
N THR A 355 3.51 20.19 -3.89
CA THR A 355 3.34 20.59 -5.29
C THR A 355 2.40 21.78 -5.47
N MET A 356 1.55 22.09 -4.48
CA MET A 356 0.64 23.25 -4.51
C MET A 356 1.27 24.52 -3.93
N THR A 357 2.47 24.45 -3.34
CA THR A 357 3.19 25.63 -2.87
C THR A 357 3.54 26.53 -4.07
N GLY A 358 3.15 27.80 -3.98
CA GLY A 358 3.27 28.81 -5.02
C GLY A 358 1.99 29.00 -5.85
N ALA A 359 0.92 28.23 -5.61
CA ALA A 359 -0.37 28.47 -6.26
C ALA A 359 -0.91 29.87 -5.92
N GLU A 360 -1.62 30.45 -6.86
CA GLU A 360 -2.20 31.79 -6.76
C GLU A 360 -3.72 31.71 -6.76
N ILE A 361 -4.35 32.51 -5.89
CA ILE A 361 -5.79 32.71 -5.86
C ILE A 361 -6.07 34.16 -6.23
N GLU A 362 -6.79 34.37 -7.32
CA GLU A 362 -7.15 35.67 -7.85
C GLU A 362 -8.66 35.89 -7.83
N VAL A 363 -9.09 37.15 -7.77
CA VAL A 363 -10.51 37.54 -7.79
C VAL A 363 -10.84 38.48 -8.94
N SER A 364 -12.07 38.39 -9.45
CA SER A 364 -12.58 39.29 -10.48
C SER A 364 -14.10 39.44 -10.44
N ASN A 365 -14.60 40.53 -11.03
CA ASN A 365 -16.02 40.68 -11.38
C ASN A 365 -16.28 40.40 -12.87
N ASP A 366 -15.23 40.03 -13.62
CA ASP A 366 -15.29 39.55 -15.00
C ASP A 366 -14.96 38.06 -15.03
N ARG A 367 -15.89 37.25 -15.55
CA ARG A 367 -15.76 35.78 -15.57
C ARG A 367 -14.55 35.27 -16.36
N TYR A 368 -14.00 36.11 -17.25
CA TYR A 368 -12.84 35.80 -18.07
C TYR A 368 -11.52 36.34 -17.50
N PHE A 369 -11.55 36.98 -16.32
CA PHE A 369 -10.37 37.50 -15.63
C PHE A 369 -9.49 38.41 -16.52
N ARG A 370 -10.09 39.24 -17.40
CA ARG A 370 -9.34 40.27 -18.16
C ARG A 370 -8.76 41.34 -17.24
N THR A 371 -9.39 41.52 -16.09
CA THR A 371 -8.85 42.25 -14.94
C THR A 371 -8.99 41.33 -13.73
N SER A 372 -7.95 41.22 -12.93
CA SER A 372 -7.94 40.42 -11.71
C SER A 372 -7.16 41.14 -10.62
N GLU A 373 -7.40 40.75 -9.38
CA GLU A 373 -6.61 41.16 -8.23
C GLU A 373 -6.15 39.88 -7.51
N LEU A 374 -4.87 39.81 -7.13
CA LEU A 374 -4.34 38.68 -6.38
C LEU A 374 -4.89 38.72 -4.96
N LEU A 375 -5.61 37.67 -4.57
CA LEU A 375 -6.23 37.52 -3.25
C LEU A 375 -5.24 36.91 -2.25
N CYS A 376 -4.59 35.81 -2.61
CA CYS A 376 -3.49 35.22 -1.84
C CYS A 376 -2.59 34.31 -2.71
N CYS A 377 -1.43 33.97 -2.16
CA CYS A 377 -0.50 32.99 -2.71
C CYS A 377 -0.18 31.96 -1.62
N LEU A 378 -0.13 30.69 -1.98
CA LEU A 378 0.19 29.58 -1.07
C LEU A 378 1.70 29.53 -0.85
N THR A 379 2.21 30.28 0.13
CA THR A 379 3.66 30.55 0.26
C THR A 379 4.50 29.47 0.95
N ASP A 380 3.87 28.50 1.62
CA ASP A 380 4.56 27.39 2.29
C ASP A 380 3.81 26.07 2.05
N THR A 381 4.47 24.95 2.31
CA THR A 381 3.85 23.62 2.19
C THR A 381 2.82 23.41 3.29
N PRO A 382 1.56 23.08 2.94
CA PRO A 382 0.54 22.68 3.90
C PRO A 382 1.04 21.60 4.85
N ARG A 383 0.86 21.80 6.16
CA ARG A 383 1.22 20.81 7.21
C ARG A 383 0.00 20.07 7.76
N THR A 384 -1.19 20.52 7.38
CA THR A 384 -2.49 19.96 7.74
C THR A 384 -3.39 19.94 6.51
N ASN A 385 -4.45 19.14 6.54
CA ASN A 385 -5.48 19.18 5.50
C ASN A 385 -6.24 20.52 5.51
N LEU A 386 -6.44 21.16 6.66
CA LEU A 386 -7.13 22.45 6.72
C LEU A 386 -6.12 23.60 6.72
N ASN A 387 -6.18 24.47 5.70
CA ASN A 387 -5.28 25.61 5.57
C ASN A 387 -6.12 26.89 5.37
N TYR A 388 -6.07 27.80 6.34
CA TYR A 388 -6.84 29.04 6.31
C TYR A 388 -5.98 30.24 5.90
N TYR A 389 -6.49 31.02 4.96
CA TYR A 389 -5.87 32.26 4.49
C TYR A 389 -6.81 33.46 4.73
N TYR A 390 -6.23 34.59 5.15
CA TYR A 390 -6.97 35.78 5.54
C TYR A 390 -6.58 36.97 4.63
N PRO A 391 -7.23 37.12 3.48
CA PRO A 391 -6.91 38.19 2.54
C PRO A 391 -7.23 39.57 3.11
N LYS A 392 -6.43 40.57 2.72
CA LYS A 392 -6.61 41.98 3.14
C LYS A 392 -7.63 42.75 2.29
N ILE A 393 -8.06 42.17 1.17
CA ILE A 393 -9.02 42.77 0.24
C ILE A 393 -10.39 42.89 0.92
N SER A 394 -11.04 44.04 0.76
CA SER A 394 -12.36 44.32 1.35
C SER A 394 -13.48 44.56 0.33
N ARG A 395 -13.14 44.65 -0.96
CA ARG A 395 -14.11 44.84 -2.04
C ARG A 395 -14.84 43.53 -2.37
N PRO A 396 -16.13 43.58 -2.75
CA PRO A 396 -16.85 42.39 -3.20
C PRO A 396 -16.44 41.96 -4.63
N TYR A 397 -16.26 40.66 -4.80
CA TYR A 397 -15.95 40.00 -6.07
C TYR A 397 -16.88 38.81 -6.30
N ARG A 398 -17.18 38.49 -7.57
CA ARG A 398 -18.06 37.37 -7.92
C ARG A 398 -17.30 36.10 -8.29
N TYR A 399 -16.16 36.24 -8.97
CA TYR A 399 -15.39 35.11 -9.50
C TYR A 399 -14.06 34.97 -8.76
N VAL A 400 -13.67 33.73 -8.52
CA VAL A 400 -12.35 33.36 -7.97
C VAL A 400 -11.66 32.42 -8.94
N ARG A 401 -10.37 32.61 -9.21
CA ARG A 401 -9.53 31.71 -10.01
C ARG A 401 -8.42 31.16 -9.13
N PHE A 402 -8.27 29.85 -9.11
CA PHE A 402 -7.08 29.19 -8.57
C PHE A 402 -6.18 28.77 -9.74
N THR A 403 -4.91 29.16 -9.66
CA THR A 403 -3.88 28.83 -10.64
C THR A 403 -2.78 28.02 -9.93
N PRO A 404 -2.47 26.79 -10.35
CA PRO A 404 -1.40 26.01 -9.74
C PRO A 404 -0.03 26.66 -10.01
N PRO A 405 1.01 26.34 -9.22
CA PRO A 405 2.30 27.00 -9.35
C PRO A 405 2.93 26.76 -10.73
N PRO A 406 3.80 27.68 -11.21
CA PRO A 406 4.59 27.40 -12.38
C PRO A 406 5.55 26.22 -12.12
N PRO A 407 5.81 25.36 -13.13
CA PRO A 407 6.81 24.30 -13.03
C PRO A 407 8.16 24.83 -12.56
N ALA A 408 8.71 24.24 -11.49
CA ALA A 408 10.04 24.59 -11.01
C ALA A 408 11.15 24.21 -12.02
N TYR A 409 10.86 23.26 -12.92
CA TYR A 409 11.74 22.81 -14.02
C TYR A 409 10.88 22.22 -15.16
N PRO A 410 11.42 22.05 -16.39
CA PRO A 410 10.62 21.72 -17.58
C PRO A 410 9.83 20.40 -17.52
N THR A 411 10.22 19.47 -16.66
CA THR A 411 9.56 18.16 -16.48
C THR A 411 8.66 18.10 -15.23
N ALA A 412 8.54 19.20 -14.47
CA ALA A 412 7.67 19.22 -13.30
C ALA A 412 6.20 19.29 -13.73
N ASP A 413 5.42 18.32 -13.27
CA ASP A 413 3.98 18.25 -13.53
C ASP A 413 3.22 19.05 -12.45
N CYS A 414 2.92 20.31 -12.74
CA CYS A 414 2.21 21.22 -11.83
C CYS A 414 0.76 21.42 -12.31
N ARG A 415 -0.09 20.44 -11.99
CA ARG A 415 -1.54 20.45 -12.23
C ARG A 415 -2.27 21.05 -11.04
N ALA A 416 -3.49 21.52 -11.26
CA ALA A 416 -4.36 21.89 -10.15
C ALA A 416 -4.83 20.61 -9.44
N GLU A 417 -4.57 20.54 -8.14
CA GLU A 417 -4.95 19.41 -7.29
C GLU A 417 -5.56 19.95 -5.98
N ILE A 418 -6.88 19.90 -5.89
CA ILE A 418 -7.66 20.59 -4.86
C ILE A 418 -8.75 19.67 -4.34
N ALA A 419 -8.75 19.39 -3.04
CA ALA A 419 -9.84 18.66 -2.39
C ALA A 419 -11.01 19.59 -2.03
N GLU A 420 -10.72 20.81 -1.60
CA GLU A 420 -11.76 21.80 -1.33
C GLU A 420 -11.17 23.21 -1.39
N LEU A 421 -11.91 24.14 -1.99
CA LEU A 421 -11.64 25.57 -1.92
C LEU A 421 -12.91 26.33 -1.55
N ALA A 422 -13.00 26.72 -0.28
CA ALA A 422 -14.17 27.39 0.27
C ALA A 422 -13.87 28.83 0.72
N PHE A 423 -14.86 29.70 0.63
CA PHE A 423 -14.72 31.15 0.85
C PHE A 423 -15.70 31.63 1.90
N PHE A 424 -15.29 32.55 2.76
CA PHE A 424 -16.12 33.04 3.88
C PHE A 424 -16.16 34.57 3.87
N ASP A 425 -17.31 35.15 4.19
CA ASP A 425 -17.49 36.61 4.31
C ASP A 425 -17.10 37.17 5.69
N SER A 426 -16.89 36.30 6.67
CA SER A 426 -16.38 36.62 8.00
C SER A 426 -15.29 35.63 8.44
N VAL A 427 -14.36 36.10 9.26
CA VAL A 427 -13.31 35.26 9.88
C VAL A 427 -13.92 34.22 10.82
N ASP A 428 -15.01 34.60 11.51
CA ASP A 428 -15.65 33.78 12.55
C ASP A 428 -16.75 32.84 12.01
N SER A 429 -17.12 32.95 10.72
CA SER A 429 -18.17 32.10 10.14
C SER A 429 -17.70 30.65 10.00
N GLU A 430 -18.53 29.70 10.42
CA GLU A 430 -18.31 28.27 10.16
C GLU A 430 -18.90 27.84 8.81
N GLU A 431 -19.88 28.58 8.30
CA GLU A 431 -20.50 28.34 7.00
C GLU A 431 -19.78 29.16 5.92
N HIS A 432 -19.40 28.49 4.83
CA HIS A 432 -18.82 29.14 3.66
C HIS A 432 -19.90 29.70 2.74
N LEU A 433 -19.51 30.67 1.92
CA LEU A 433 -20.30 31.20 0.84
C LEU A 433 -20.63 30.08 -0.17
N PRO A 434 -21.86 30.06 -0.71
CA PRO A 434 -22.19 29.20 -1.84
C PRO A 434 -21.25 29.49 -3.01
N SER A 435 -20.58 28.49 -3.52
CA SER A 435 -19.70 28.62 -4.68
C SER A 435 -19.86 27.42 -5.60
N LYS A 436 -19.51 27.58 -6.88
CA LYS A 436 -19.54 26.49 -7.85
C LYS A 436 -18.37 26.63 -8.82
N ALA A 437 -17.64 25.55 -9.05
CA ALA A 437 -16.70 25.47 -10.15
C ALA A 437 -17.44 25.55 -11.51
N ILE A 438 -17.07 26.51 -12.35
CA ILE A 438 -17.73 26.78 -13.65
C ILE A 438 -16.81 26.59 -14.85
N TYR A 439 -15.50 26.52 -14.64
CA TYR A 439 -14.51 26.31 -15.68
C TYR A 439 -13.23 25.72 -15.06
N GLY A 440 -12.61 24.79 -15.76
CA GLY A 440 -11.32 24.21 -15.41
C GLY A 440 -10.80 23.31 -16.53
N GLY A 441 -9.56 22.87 -16.43
CA GLY A 441 -9.07 21.75 -17.22
C GLY A 441 -9.91 20.50 -16.93
N GLY A 442 -10.13 19.65 -17.94
CA GLY A 442 -10.83 18.37 -17.73
C GLY A 442 -10.09 17.48 -16.71
N PRO A 443 -10.74 16.45 -16.17
CA PRO A 443 -10.11 15.56 -15.20
C PRO A 443 -8.95 14.77 -15.82
N VAL A 444 -7.94 14.46 -15.01
CA VAL A 444 -6.86 13.53 -15.39
C VAL A 444 -7.44 12.21 -15.89
N ASP A 445 -6.84 11.66 -16.95
CA ASP A 445 -7.24 10.39 -17.57
C ASP A 445 -8.73 10.29 -17.94
N GLU A 446 -9.39 11.44 -18.12
CA GLU A 446 -10.84 11.54 -18.34
C GLU A 446 -11.68 10.91 -17.21
N ASN A 447 -11.10 10.74 -16.01
CA ASN A 447 -11.76 10.09 -14.89
C ASN A 447 -12.72 11.05 -14.16
N PRO A 448 -14.04 10.83 -14.20
CA PRO A 448 -15.02 11.72 -13.57
C PRO A 448 -14.89 11.83 -12.04
N ALA A 449 -14.15 10.92 -11.39
CA ALA A 449 -13.86 11.02 -9.96
C ALA A 449 -12.94 12.21 -9.60
N HIS A 450 -12.35 12.89 -10.61
CA HIS A 450 -11.43 14.00 -10.45
C HIS A 450 -11.90 15.29 -11.15
N ASP A 451 -13.21 15.40 -11.45
CA ASP A 451 -13.78 16.53 -12.17
C ASP A 451 -13.86 17.80 -11.29
N ILE A 452 -14.16 18.95 -11.90
CA ILE A 452 -14.07 20.28 -11.28
C ILE A 452 -15.03 20.46 -10.08
N ASP A 453 -16.13 19.70 -10.01
CA ASP A 453 -17.05 19.76 -8.87
C ASP A 453 -16.37 19.29 -7.57
N LYS A 454 -15.35 18.43 -7.68
CA LYS A 454 -14.58 17.89 -6.56
C LYS A 454 -13.67 18.88 -5.86
N ALA A 455 -13.60 20.13 -6.34
CA ALA A 455 -12.92 21.21 -5.64
C ALA A 455 -13.87 22.01 -4.72
N CYS A 456 -15.17 21.70 -4.72
CA CYS A 456 -16.17 22.40 -3.92
C CYS A 456 -17.42 21.55 -3.62
N ASP A 457 -17.24 20.28 -3.23
CA ASP A 457 -18.35 19.34 -2.95
C ASP A 457 -18.52 18.98 -1.46
N ASP A 458 -17.76 19.63 -0.57
CA ASP A 458 -17.75 19.40 0.88
C ASP A 458 -17.31 17.97 1.28
N ASP A 459 -16.81 17.17 0.34
CA ASP A 459 -16.16 15.88 0.60
C ASP A 459 -14.66 15.99 0.41
N TRP A 460 -13.96 16.31 1.50
CA TRP A 460 -12.52 16.53 1.54
C TRP A 460 -11.66 15.30 1.20
N LEU A 461 -12.27 14.12 0.99
CA LEU A 461 -11.56 12.94 0.49
C LEU A 461 -11.58 12.87 -1.04
N THR A 462 -12.56 13.50 -1.70
CA THR A 462 -12.53 13.70 -3.14
C THR A 462 -11.62 14.87 -3.49
N PHE A 463 -11.20 14.95 -4.75
CA PHE A 463 -10.37 16.06 -5.22
C PHE A 463 -10.45 16.22 -6.72
N TYR A 464 -10.44 17.48 -7.15
CA TYR A 464 -10.20 17.88 -8.52
C TYR A 464 -8.73 17.64 -8.87
N TYR A 465 -8.47 17.05 -10.03
CA TYR A 465 -7.12 16.89 -10.56
C TYR A 465 -7.09 17.14 -12.07
N SER A 466 -6.46 18.24 -12.48
CA SER A 466 -6.50 18.70 -13.86
C SER A 466 -5.72 17.80 -14.83
N SER A 467 -6.18 17.72 -16.07
CA SER A 467 -5.52 16.95 -17.13
C SER A 467 -4.24 17.60 -17.63
N GLY A 468 -4.21 18.93 -17.72
CA GLY A 468 -3.06 19.70 -18.16
C GLY A 468 -2.31 20.39 -17.01
N PRO A 469 -0.99 20.58 -17.13
CA PRO A 469 -0.24 21.44 -16.23
C PRO A 469 -0.70 22.89 -16.42
N ARG A 470 -0.75 23.67 -15.33
CA ARG A 470 -1.22 25.08 -15.31
C ARG A 470 -2.70 25.31 -15.60
N ASP A 471 -3.49 24.27 -15.81
CA ASP A 471 -4.94 24.43 -15.92
C ASP A 471 -5.48 25.06 -14.64
N SER A 472 -6.08 26.25 -14.79
CA SER A 472 -6.68 26.99 -13.69
C SER A 472 -8.13 26.56 -13.53
N ILE A 473 -8.65 26.64 -12.31
CA ILE A 473 -10.07 26.41 -12.01
C ILE A 473 -10.72 27.72 -11.57
N VAL A 474 -11.95 27.96 -12.02
CA VAL A 474 -12.72 29.18 -11.76
C VAL A 474 -14.02 28.85 -11.03
N PHE A 475 -14.27 29.57 -9.95
CA PHE A 475 -15.46 29.48 -9.12
C PHE A 475 -16.36 30.71 -9.30
N ASP A 476 -17.67 30.51 -9.39
CA ASP A 476 -18.70 31.57 -9.26
C ASP A 476 -19.27 31.53 -7.83
N LEU A 477 -19.11 32.61 -7.07
CA LEU A 477 -19.68 32.79 -5.73
C LEU A 477 -21.20 33.05 -5.75
N GLN A 478 -21.83 32.98 -6.94
CA GLN A 478 -23.23 33.25 -7.25
C GLN A 478 -23.66 34.71 -7.08
N ARG A 479 -23.05 35.43 -6.13
CA ARG A 479 -23.18 36.87 -5.89
C ARG A 479 -21.83 37.48 -5.56
N ALA A 480 -21.62 38.73 -5.93
CA ALA A 480 -20.42 39.46 -5.55
C ALA A 480 -20.36 39.61 -4.02
N SER A 481 -19.31 39.06 -3.40
CA SER A 481 -19.15 39.00 -1.95
C SER A 481 -17.73 39.40 -1.55
N THR A 482 -17.58 40.01 -0.38
CA THR A 482 -16.26 40.27 0.18
C THR A 482 -15.74 38.99 0.83
N ILE A 483 -14.56 38.53 0.43
CA ILE A 483 -13.93 37.33 0.99
C ILE A 483 -13.00 37.76 2.14
N LYS A 484 -13.22 37.22 3.34
CA LYS A 484 -12.44 37.51 4.56
C LYS A 484 -11.60 36.33 5.05
N LYS A 485 -12.01 35.11 4.70
CA LYS A 485 -11.30 33.87 5.00
C LYS A 485 -11.46 32.91 3.83
N ILE A 486 -10.41 32.16 3.54
CA ILE A 486 -10.37 31.11 2.51
C ILE A 486 -9.93 29.83 3.21
N LEU A 487 -10.61 28.73 2.95
CA LEU A 487 -10.16 27.39 3.30
C LEU A 487 -9.63 26.72 2.04
N PHE A 488 -8.37 26.28 2.08
CA PHE A 488 -7.79 25.40 1.09
C PHE A 488 -7.53 24.04 1.72
N VAL A 489 -8.09 23.00 1.11
CA VAL A 489 -7.82 21.61 1.44
C VAL A 489 -7.06 20.97 0.28
N PRO A 490 -5.79 20.56 0.47
CA PRO A 490 -5.07 19.81 -0.54
C PRO A 490 -5.62 18.38 -0.61
N ARG A 491 -5.27 17.65 -1.67
CA ARG A 491 -5.45 16.19 -1.68
C ARG A 491 -4.84 15.60 -0.41
N ASN A 492 -5.63 14.79 0.29
CA ASN A 492 -5.27 14.25 1.58
C ASN A 492 -5.90 12.86 1.78
N ASP A 493 -5.65 12.28 2.95
CA ASP A 493 -6.05 10.92 3.33
C ASP A 493 -7.07 10.88 4.48
N ASP A 494 -7.62 12.04 4.87
CA ASP A 494 -8.55 12.20 6.01
C ASP A 494 -8.05 11.59 7.33
N ASN A 495 -6.72 11.52 7.51
CA ASN A 495 -6.10 10.97 8.71
C ASN A 495 -5.65 12.03 9.72
N PHE A 496 -5.82 13.32 9.42
CA PHE A 496 -5.65 14.39 10.40
C PHE A 496 -6.80 14.40 11.42
N ILE A 497 -6.54 14.94 12.61
CA ILE A 497 -7.63 15.25 13.54
C ILE A 497 -8.52 16.31 12.91
N THR A 498 -9.82 16.03 12.85
CA THR A 498 -10.81 16.91 12.25
C THR A 498 -11.78 17.39 13.32
N PRO A 499 -11.96 18.72 13.49
CA PRO A 499 -12.97 19.26 14.39
C PRO A 499 -14.36 18.62 14.20
N GLY A 500 -15.10 18.47 15.28
CA GLY A 500 -16.41 17.82 15.31
C GLY A 500 -16.38 16.28 15.35
N ASN A 501 -15.25 15.65 14.99
CA ASN A 501 -15.11 14.19 15.10
C ASN A 501 -14.84 13.78 16.56
N VAL A 502 -15.31 12.58 16.92
CA VAL A 502 -15.14 11.97 18.23
C VAL A 502 -14.04 10.92 18.16
N TYR A 503 -13.08 11.00 19.07
CA TYR A 503 -11.93 10.11 19.12
C TYR A 503 -11.79 9.45 20.49
N GLU A 504 -11.24 8.23 20.51
CA GLU A 504 -10.90 7.53 21.74
C GLU A 504 -9.46 7.04 21.67
N LEU A 505 -8.66 7.39 22.69
CA LEU A 505 -7.26 6.98 22.78
C LEU A 505 -7.16 5.75 23.68
N PHE A 506 -6.44 4.73 23.22
CA PHE A 506 -6.12 3.53 23.99
C PHE A 506 -4.62 3.42 24.23
N TYR A 507 -4.24 2.76 25.32
CA TYR A 507 -2.91 2.19 25.48
C TYR A 507 -2.96 0.67 25.58
N GLN A 508 -1.89 0.00 25.16
CA GLN A 508 -1.75 -1.45 25.27
C GLN A 508 -1.25 -1.81 26.69
N SER A 509 -1.97 -2.68 27.40
CA SER A 509 -1.73 -3.09 28.80
C SER A 509 -1.40 -4.58 28.96
N GLY A 510 -0.48 -5.08 28.14
CA GLY A 510 -0.03 -6.47 28.14
C GLY A 510 -1.20 -7.42 27.89
N VAL A 511 -1.36 -8.42 28.76
CA VAL A 511 -2.45 -9.41 28.71
C VAL A 511 -3.85 -8.81 28.91
N LYS A 512 -3.97 -7.61 29.49
CA LYS A 512 -5.26 -6.91 29.63
C LYS A 512 -5.73 -6.27 28.32
N GLY A 513 -4.87 -6.24 27.30
CA GLY A 513 -5.18 -5.67 25.99
C GLY A 513 -5.30 -4.15 26.02
N TRP A 514 -6.17 -3.62 25.15
CA TRP A 514 -6.34 -2.18 24.98
C TRP A 514 -7.20 -1.58 26.09
N ILE A 515 -6.67 -0.58 26.79
CA ILE A 515 -7.39 0.16 27.84
C ILE A 515 -7.56 1.62 27.40
N SER A 516 -8.77 2.14 27.52
CA SER A 516 -9.11 3.51 27.14
C SER A 516 -8.47 4.53 28.10
N LEU A 517 -7.95 5.62 27.52
CA LEU A 517 -7.50 6.85 28.18
C LEU A 517 -8.55 7.96 28.06
N GLY A 518 -9.73 7.65 27.52
CA GLY A 518 -10.87 8.56 27.42
C GLY A 518 -11.17 9.03 26.00
N VAL A 519 -12.42 9.48 25.87
CA VAL A 519 -13.01 9.99 24.63
C VAL A 519 -12.92 11.51 24.60
N GLN A 520 -12.59 12.08 23.43
CA GLN A 520 -12.60 13.52 23.20
C GLN A 520 -13.31 13.84 21.87
N THR A 521 -14.15 14.87 21.87
CA THR A 521 -14.58 15.50 20.62
C THR A 521 -13.56 16.55 20.24
N ALA A 522 -12.98 16.45 19.05
CA ALA A 522 -12.01 17.41 18.56
C ALA A 522 -12.67 18.77 18.35
N THR A 523 -12.14 19.82 18.98
CA THR A 523 -12.53 21.22 18.72
C THR A 523 -11.50 21.95 17.84
N THR A 524 -10.33 21.33 17.65
CA THR A 524 -9.23 21.81 16.82
C THR A 524 -8.68 20.64 15.99
N ASN A 525 -7.64 20.89 15.20
CA ASN A 525 -6.90 19.86 14.45
C ASN A 525 -5.87 19.10 15.30
N GLU A 526 -6.01 19.14 16.63
CA GLU A 526 -5.14 18.47 17.58
C GLU A 526 -5.96 17.94 18.78
N LEU A 527 -5.55 16.79 19.30
CA LEU A 527 -6.02 16.26 20.59
C LEU A 527 -4.88 16.30 21.61
N ILE A 528 -5.19 16.75 22.82
CA ILE A 528 -4.23 16.82 23.92
C ILE A 528 -4.66 15.84 25.02
N TYR A 529 -3.83 14.82 25.25
CA TYR A 529 -4.00 13.86 26.35
C TYR A 529 -2.85 14.04 27.33
N ARG A 530 -3.14 14.31 28.61
CA ARG A 530 -2.14 14.70 29.63
C ARG A 530 -1.68 13.57 30.55
N ASN A 531 -2.43 12.47 30.61
CA ASN A 531 -2.24 11.39 31.58
C ASN A 531 -1.90 10.06 30.87
N ILE A 532 -0.98 10.11 29.90
CA ILE A 532 -0.53 8.90 29.21
C ILE A 532 0.60 8.24 30.01
N PRO A 533 0.53 6.94 30.32
CA PRO A 533 1.65 6.23 30.95
C PRO A 533 2.91 6.28 30.08
N GLU A 534 4.07 6.58 30.68
CA GLU A 534 5.35 6.59 29.94
C GLU A 534 5.64 5.18 29.37
N GLY A 535 6.20 5.11 28.15
CA GLY A 535 6.53 3.83 27.49
C GLY A 535 5.34 3.11 26.85
N ALA A 536 4.12 3.65 26.93
CA ALA A 536 2.94 3.06 26.33
C ALA A 536 2.96 3.03 24.79
N LEU A 537 2.46 1.93 24.22
CA LEU A 537 1.99 1.90 22.83
C LEU A 537 0.54 2.37 22.78
N LEU A 538 0.25 3.30 21.88
CA LEU A 538 -1.02 4.01 21.79
C LEU A 538 -1.75 3.70 20.49
N TRP A 539 -3.07 3.71 20.55
CA TRP A 539 -3.96 3.60 19.38
C TRP A 539 -5.07 4.64 19.49
N LEU A 540 -5.14 5.55 18.52
CA LEU A 540 -6.22 6.54 18.45
C LEU A 540 -7.29 6.04 17.46
N ARG A 541 -8.50 5.85 17.97
CA ARG A 541 -9.67 5.51 17.16
C ARG A 541 -10.47 6.74 16.80
N ASN A 542 -10.90 6.86 15.54
CA ASN A 542 -11.93 7.81 15.15
C ASN A 542 -13.29 7.09 15.20
N LEU A 543 -14.15 7.51 16.12
CA LEU A 543 -15.48 6.93 16.33
C LEU A 543 -16.55 7.55 15.40
N THR A 544 -16.19 8.58 14.63
CA THR A 544 -17.08 9.27 13.69
C THR A 544 -16.91 8.78 12.27
N ARG A 545 -15.68 8.72 11.72
CA ARG A 545 -15.42 8.36 10.32
C ARG A 545 -14.02 7.79 10.08
N GLY A 546 -13.79 7.32 8.85
CA GLY A 546 -12.50 6.80 8.40
C GLY A 546 -12.28 5.32 8.74
N LYS A 547 -11.26 4.72 8.12
CA LYS A 547 -10.93 3.29 8.30
C LYS A 547 -9.48 3.06 8.74
N GLU A 548 -8.57 3.93 8.30
CA GLU A 548 -7.14 3.79 8.57
C GLU A 548 -6.80 4.29 9.97
N GLU A 549 -6.17 3.45 10.78
CA GLU A 549 -5.70 3.79 12.12
C GLU A 549 -4.41 3.02 12.38
N GLN A 550 -3.41 3.64 13.00
CA GLN A 550 -2.13 2.98 13.28
C GLN A 550 -1.68 3.24 14.71
N VAL A 551 -1.00 2.26 15.30
CA VAL A 551 -0.36 2.41 16.60
C VAL A 551 0.83 3.37 16.52
N PHE A 552 1.02 4.13 17.58
CA PHE A 552 2.14 5.07 17.74
C PHE A 552 2.60 5.10 19.19
N TYR A 553 3.75 5.69 19.43
CA TYR A 553 4.25 5.95 20.79
C TYR A 553 4.65 7.42 20.91
N VAL A 554 4.86 7.88 22.14
CA VAL A 554 5.36 9.23 22.40
C VAL A 554 6.81 9.16 22.79
N GLU A 555 7.63 9.96 22.11
CA GLU A 555 9.05 10.10 22.41
C GLU A 555 9.47 11.55 22.21
N ASN A 556 10.11 12.14 23.21
CA ASN A 556 10.50 13.56 23.23
C ASN A 556 9.29 14.49 22.92
N ASP A 557 8.15 14.24 23.58
CA ASP A 557 6.88 14.97 23.42
C ASP A 557 6.29 14.94 22.00
N ARG A 558 6.72 14.00 21.15
CA ARG A 558 6.25 13.86 19.76
C ARG A 558 5.59 12.51 19.53
N GLN A 559 4.51 12.53 18.77
CA GLN A 559 3.88 11.34 18.20
C GLN A 559 4.83 10.67 17.19
N ARG A 560 5.12 9.38 17.38
CA ARG A 560 6.00 8.57 16.51
C ARG A 560 5.29 7.35 15.96
N PHE A 561 5.30 7.21 14.64
CA PHE A 561 4.84 6.02 13.93
C PHE A 561 6.07 5.24 13.45
N VAL A 562 6.14 3.97 13.80
CA VAL A 562 7.27 3.11 13.40
C VAL A 562 7.31 2.96 11.87
N GLY A 563 8.50 3.18 11.29
CA GLY A 563 8.74 3.08 9.84
C GLY A 563 8.37 4.34 9.05
N TYR A 564 8.05 5.44 9.72
CA TYR A 564 7.59 6.71 9.12
C TYR A 564 8.24 7.95 9.77
N GLU A 565 9.40 7.76 10.40
CA GLU A 565 10.07 8.78 11.21
C GLU A 565 10.92 9.78 10.44
#